data_AF-A0A1M5FLS0-F1
#
_entry.id   AF-A0A1M5FLS0-F1
#
_cell.length_a   1.000
_cell.length_b   1.000
_cell.length_c   1.000
_cell.angle_alpha   90.00
_cell.angle_beta   90.00
_cell.angle_gamma   90.00
#
_symmetry.space_group_name_H-M   'P 1'
#
loop_
_entity.id
_entity.type
_entity.pdbx_description
1 polymer ?
#
loop_
_entity_poly.entity_id
_entity_poly.type
_entity_poly.pdbx_seq_one_letter_code
_entity_poly.pdbx_strand_id
1 'polypeptide(L)'
;MNELELENDDLKRRNADLNNDNRYLRRTRDTIRTDLANERALREAITEKGTDITRRMTQRTSRSITANFGSMAAEAVPYVGIAAIVGVTFYEVRDACLTMSDMRELSDMFGTPSSNENRYCGFTLQEFKDQVFNTSSKVDCSNLDMPSEMVEECGKPPAIQRELPEDEPGDALLRPQKP
;
A
#
# COMPACT_ATOMS: atom_id res chain seq x y z
N MET A 1 -64.41 -1.99 -53.28
CA MET A 1 -63.40 -2.26 -52.24
C MET A 1 -63.93 -3.42 -51.41
N ASN A 2 -63.25 -4.56 -51.45
CA ASN A 2 -63.70 -5.78 -50.79
C ASN A 2 -63.22 -5.83 -49.34
N GLU A 3 -64.07 -6.26 -48.42
CA GLU A 3 -63.80 -6.36 -46.97
C GLU A 3 -62.56 -7.22 -46.65
N LEU A 4 -62.37 -8.29 -47.43
CA LEU A 4 -61.19 -9.17 -47.37
C LEU A 4 -59.87 -8.46 -47.71
N GLU A 5 -59.87 -7.49 -48.62
CA GLU A 5 -58.65 -6.73 -48.94
C GLU A 5 -58.27 -5.80 -47.78
N LEU A 6 -59.26 -5.19 -47.14
CA LEU A 6 -59.05 -4.31 -45.98
C LEU A 6 -58.45 -5.08 -44.80
N GLU A 7 -58.97 -6.27 -44.50
CA GLU A 7 -58.46 -7.09 -43.40
C GLU A 7 -57.04 -7.61 -43.67
N ASN A 8 -56.75 -8.00 -44.93
CA ASN A 8 -55.41 -8.44 -45.32
C ASN A 8 -54.37 -7.32 -45.17
N ASP A 9 -54.74 -6.09 -45.56
CA ASP A 9 -53.89 -4.93 -45.41
C ASP A 9 -53.68 -4.53 -43.93
N ASP A 10 -54.70 -4.64 -43.09
CA ASP A 10 -54.58 -4.42 -41.65
C ASP A 10 -53.65 -5.45 -40.99
N LEU A 11 -53.81 -6.73 -41.32
CA LEU A 11 -52.93 -7.81 -40.86
C LEU A 11 -51.47 -7.59 -41.28
N LYS A 12 -51.23 -7.12 -42.51
CA LYS A 12 -49.87 -6.77 -42.98
C LYS A 12 -49.28 -5.62 -42.16
N ARG A 13 -50.08 -4.59 -41.86
CA ARG A 13 -49.62 -3.46 -41.03
C ARG A 13 -49.26 -3.90 -39.62
N ARG A 14 -50.12 -4.68 -38.96
CA ARG A 14 -49.84 -5.21 -37.62
C ARG A 14 -48.58 -6.09 -37.60
N ASN A 15 -48.41 -6.97 -38.59
CA ASN A 15 -47.18 -7.77 -38.68
C ASN A 15 -45.92 -6.93 -38.90
N ALA A 16 -46.01 -5.84 -39.66
CA ALA A 16 -44.90 -4.91 -39.82
C ALA A 16 -44.57 -4.21 -38.50
N ASP A 17 -45.58 -3.79 -37.76
CA ASP A 17 -45.44 -3.10 -36.47
C ASP A 17 -44.83 -4.02 -35.39
N LEU A 18 -45.38 -5.23 -35.23
CA LEU A 18 -44.83 -6.26 -34.35
C LEU A 18 -43.37 -6.62 -34.70
N ASN A 19 -43.00 -6.59 -35.98
CA ASN A 19 -41.61 -6.80 -36.40
C ASN A 19 -40.70 -5.64 -36.02
N ASN A 20 -41.20 -4.41 -36.08
CA ASN A 20 -40.45 -3.22 -35.66
C ASN A 20 -40.23 -3.22 -34.15
N ASP A 21 -41.28 -3.51 -33.37
CA ASP A 21 -41.21 -3.62 -31.91
C ASP A 21 -40.29 -4.73 -31.45
N ASN A 22 -40.37 -5.92 -32.07
CA ASN A 22 -39.44 -7.00 -31.79
C ASN A 22 -37.99 -6.58 -32.04
N ARG A 23 -37.74 -5.82 -33.10
CA ARG A 23 -36.40 -5.33 -33.43
C ARG A 23 -35.93 -4.30 -32.40
N TYR A 24 -36.82 -3.40 -31.97
CA TYR A 24 -36.54 -2.42 -30.92
C TYR A 24 -36.21 -3.11 -29.59
N LEU A 25 -37.07 -4.01 -29.12
CA LEU A 25 -36.87 -4.75 -27.87
C LEU A 25 -35.58 -5.59 -27.87
N ARG A 26 -35.20 -6.17 -29.02
CA ARG A 26 -33.91 -6.86 -29.17
C ARG A 26 -32.73 -5.91 -28.98
N ARG A 27 -32.75 -4.76 -29.65
CA ARG A 27 -31.69 -3.74 -29.50
C ARG A 27 -31.59 -3.24 -28.06
N THR A 28 -32.71 -2.89 -27.44
CA THR A 28 -32.74 -2.42 -26.05
C THR A 28 -32.24 -3.49 -25.08
N ARG A 29 -32.58 -4.76 -25.31
CA ARG A 29 -32.05 -5.87 -24.51
C ARG A 29 -30.54 -6.00 -24.68
N ASP A 30 -30.03 -5.88 -25.90
CA ASP A 30 -28.61 -6.02 -26.19
C ASP A 30 -27.83 -4.85 -25.55
N THR A 31 -28.33 -3.62 -25.62
CA THR A 31 -27.72 -2.46 -24.94
C THR A 31 -27.72 -2.64 -23.42
N ILE A 32 -28.85 -3.05 -22.83
CA ILE A 32 -28.92 -3.30 -21.37
C ILE A 32 -27.94 -4.40 -20.95
N ARG A 33 -27.80 -5.46 -21.77
CA ARG A 33 -26.86 -6.55 -21.50
C ARG A 33 -25.40 -6.08 -21.57
N THR A 34 -25.06 -5.26 -22.56
CA THR A 34 -23.70 -4.72 -22.66
C THR A 34 -23.39 -3.78 -21.51
N ASP A 35 -24.33 -2.92 -21.12
CA ASP A 35 -24.15 -1.99 -20.00
C ASP A 35 -23.96 -2.75 -18.69
N LEU A 36 -24.80 -3.77 -18.43
CA LEU A 36 -24.66 -4.60 -17.25
C LEU A 36 -23.34 -5.39 -17.22
N ALA A 37 -22.87 -5.87 -18.38
CA ALA A 37 -21.57 -6.55 -18.48
C ALA A 37 -20.41 -5.59 -18.18
N ASN A 38 -20.47 -4.36 -18.71
CA ASN A 38 -19.47 -3.32 -18.46
C ASN A 38 -19.45 -2.90 -16.98
N GLU A 39 -20.62 -2.70 -16.36
CA GLU A 39 -20.71 -2.38 -14.93
C GLU A 39 -20.16 -3.50 -14.04
N ARG A 40 -20.42 -4.77 -14.39
CA ARG A 40 -19.86 -5.92 -13.66
C ARG A 40 -18.35 -5.99 -13.78
N ALA A 41 -17.82 -5.87 -15.00
CA ALA A 41 -16.38 -5.86 -15.24
C ALA A 41 -15.68 -4.72 -14.48
N LEU A 42 -16.29 -3.53 -14.46
CA LEU A 42 -15.78 -2.41 -13.67
C LEU A 42 -15.78 -2.71 -12.17
N ARG A 43 -16.89 -3.26 -11.63
CA ARG A 43 -16.99 -3.64 -10.21
C ARG A 43 -15.99 -4.72 -9.82
N GLU A 44 -15.79 -5.72 -10.67
CA GLU A 44 -14.79 -6.78 -10.46
C GLU A 44 -13.38 -6.18 -10.41
N ALA A 45 -13.02 -5.33 -11.37
CA ALA A 45 -11.72 -4.66 -11.39
C ALA A 45 -11.51 -3.76 -10.16
N ILE A 46 -12.55 -3.03 -9.71
CA ILE A 46 -12.49 -2.21 -8.49
C ILE A 46 -12.32 -3.09 -7.26
N THR A 47 -13.07 -4.18 -7.17
CA THR A 47 -13.03 -5.10 -6.01
C THR A 47 -11.69 -5.79 -5.92
N GLU A 48 -11.17 -6.32 -7.03
CA GLU A 48 -9.87 -7.00 -7.08
C GLU A 48 -8.75 -6.07 -6.60
N LYS A 49 -8.60 -4.89 -7.22
CA LYS A 49 -7.60 -3.90 -6.82
C LYS A 49 -7.79 -3.43 -5.37
N GLY A 50 -9.03 -3.18 -4.95
CA GLY A 50 -9.33 -2.77 -3.58
C GLY A 50 -8.95 -3.85 -2.54
N THR A 51 -9.19 -5.13 -2.85
CA THR A 51 -8.80 -6.23 -1.97
C THR A 51 -7.29 -6.40 -1.88
N ASP A 52 -6.56 -6.20 -2.98
CA ASP A 52 -5.10 -6.28 -2.99
C ASP A 52 -4.47 -5.15 -2.17
N ILE A 53 -4.95 -3.91 -2.35
CA ILE A 53 -4.53 -2.76 -1.54
C ILE A 53 -4.79 -3.01 -0.05
N THR A 54 -6.01 -3.46 0.28
CA THR A 54 -6.39 -3.77 1.67
C THR A 54 -5.48 -4.85 2.26
N ARG A 55 -5.21 -5.91 1.51
CA ARG A 55 -4.31 -7.00 1.93
C ARG A 55 -2.91 -6.49 2.22
N ARG A 56 -2.33 -5.65 1.35
CA ARG A 56 -1.00 -5.06 1.57
C ARG A 56 -0.99 -4.21 2.84
N MET A 57 -2.00 -3.37 3.04
CA MET A 57 -2.13 -2.57 4.27
C MET A 57 -2.21 -3.45 5.52
N THR A 58 -3.10 -4.46 5.54
CA THR A 58 -3.22 -5.37 6.69
C THR A 58 -1.92 -6.10 7.01
N GLN A 59 -1.18 -6.55 6.00
CA GLN A 59 0.12 -7.19 6.19
C GLN A 59 1.17 -6.24 6.79
N ARG A 60 1.20 -4.96 6.38
CA ARG A 60 2.09 -3.96 6.96
C ARG A 60 1.70 -3.64 8.40
N THR A 61 0.41 -3.38 8.66
CA THR A 61 -0.09 -3.07 10.00
C THR A 61 0.21 -4.20 10.98
N SER A 62 -0.02 -5.46 10.61
CA SER A 62 0.29 -6.60 11.48
C SER A 62 1.78 -6.72 11.81
N ARG A 63 2.67 -6.55 10.82
CA ARG A 63 4.13 -6.53 11.03
C ARG A 63 4.56 -5.39 11.94
N SER A 64 4.05 -4.18 11.74
CA SER A 64 4.33 -3.02 12.57
C SER A 64 3.90 -3.26 14.02
N ILE A 65 2.68 -3.78 14.24
CA ILE A 65 2.19 -4.13 15.59
C ILE A 65 3.14 -5.14 16.25
N THR A 66 3.47 -6.25 15.57
CA THR A 66 4.38 -7.27 16.13
C THR A 66 5.76 -6.71 16.42
N ALA A 67 6.30 -5.88 15.52
CA ALA A 67 7.61 -5.26 15.68
C ALA A 67 7.64 -4.28 16.87
N ASN A 68 6.58 -3.51 17.07
CA ASN A 68 6.46 -2.57 18.20
C ASN A 68 6.37 -3.30 19.55
N PHE A 69 5.56 -4.36 19.65
CA PHE A 69 5.53 -5.20 20.85
C PHE A 69 6.85 -5.93 21.11
N GLY A 70 7.55 -6.35 20.05
CA GLY A 70 8.89 -6.95 20.16
C GLY A 70 9.95 -5.94 20.62
N SER A 71 9.86 -4.69 20.16
CA SER A 71 10.74 -3.58 20.57
C SER A 71 10.70 -3.35 22.08
N MET A 72 9.50 -3.33 22.67
CA MET A 72 9.33 -3.11 24.10
C MET A 72 10.10 -4.12 24.96
N ALA A 73 10.22 -5.38 24.51
CA ALA A 73 11.01 -6.39 25.20
C ALA A 73 12.53 -6.20 24.99
N ALA A 74 12.93 -5.68 23.83
CA ALA A 74 14.33 -5.41 23.49
C ALA A 74 14.86 -4.11 24.14
N GLU A 75 13.97 -3.17 24.51
CA GLU A 75 14.30 -1.92 25.20
C GLU A 75 14.94 -2.12 26.58
N ALA A 76 14.72 -3.27 27.22
CA ALA A 76 15.34 -3.62 28.48
C ALA A 76 16.85 -3.89 28.37
N VAL A 77 17.38 -4.09 27.16
CA VAL A 77 18.80 -4.39 26.91
C VAL A 77 19.49 -3.15 26.33
N PRO A 78 20.54 -2.62 27.02
CA PRO A 78 21.32 -1.49 26.51
C PRO A 78 21.85 -1.75 25.09
N TYR A 79 21.88 -0.70 24.26
CA TYR A 79 22.26 -0.72 22.83
C TYR A 79 21.34 -1.53 21.90
N VAL A 80 20.89 -2.72 22.31
CA VAL A 80 19.92 -3.53 21.56
C VAL A 80 18.58 -2.81 21.48
N GLY A 81 18.13 -2.19 22.57
CA GLY A 81 16.93 -1.36 22.60
C GLY A 81 17.02 -0.18 21.63
N ILE A 82 18.16 0.53 21.61
CA ILE A 82 18.37 1.66 20.69
C ILE A 82 18.32 1.20 19.22
N ALA A 83 18.99 0.10 18.90
CA ALA A 83 18.95 -0.48 17.55
C ALA A 83 17.55 -0.95 17.16
N ALA A 84 16.79 -1.53 18.10
CA ALA A 84 15.41 -1.96 17.90
C ALA A 84 14.50 -0.77 17.61
N ILE A 85 14.55 0.30 18.41
CA ILE A 85 13.76 1.53 18.21
C ILE A 85 14.05 2.10 16.82
N VAL A 86 15.32 2.37 16.49
CA VAL A 86 15.69 2.95 15.19
C VAL A 86 15.23 2.07 14.03
N GLY A 87 15.34 0.74 14.17
CA GLY A 87 14.87 -0.21 13.16
C GLY A 87 13.36 -0.19 12.99
N VAL A 88 12.60 -0.28 14.08
CA VAL A 88 11.13 -0.28 14.06
C VAL A 88 10.60 1.04 13.52
N THR A 89 11.11 2.18 13.99
CA THR A 89 10.68 3.50 13.51
C THR A 89 11.01 3.69 12.03
N PHE A 90 12.16 3.20 11.54
CA PHE A 90 12.46 3.21 10.11
C PHE A 90 11.41 2.43 9.30
N TYR A 91 11.04 1.23 9.77
CA TYR A 91 10.02 0.42 9.14
C TYR A 91 8.64 1.09 9.16
N GLU A 92 8.26 1.74 10.26
CA GLU A 92 7.00 2.48 10.38
C GLU A 92 6.93 3.65 9.40
N VAL A 93 8.00 4.45 9.31
CA VAL A 93 8.08 5.56 8.34
C VAL A 93 7.96 5.02 6.92
N ARG A 94 8.70 3.97 6.58
CA ARG A 94 8.60 3.32 5.26
C ARG A 94 7.18 2.85 4.96
N ASP A 95 6.55 2.14 5.90
CA ASP A 95 5.20 1.60 5.71
C ASP A 95 4.16 2.71 5.62
N ALA A 96 4.34 3.82 6.33
CA ALA A 96 3.52 5.02 6.19
C ALA A 96 3.63 5.61 4.78
N CYS A 97 4.85 5.78 4.24
CA CYS A 97 5.03 6.31 2.88
C CYS A 97 4.38 5.37 1.83
N LEU A 98 4.48 4.04 2.00
CA LEU A 98 3.79 3.08 1.13
C LEU A 98 2.26 3.12 1.27
N THR A 99 1.75 3.34 2.49
CA THR A 99 0.31 3.47 2.75
C THR A 99 -0.27 4.70 2.07
N MET A 100 0.47 5.82 2.05
CA MET A 100 0.05 7.02 1.32
C MET A 100 0.00 6.79 -0.20
N SER A 101 0.94 6.01 -0.74
CA SER A 101 0.91 5.58 -2.15
C SER A 101 -0.33 4.72 -2.45
N ASP A 102 -0.66 3.77 -1.57
CA ASP A 102 -1.84 2.92 -1.73
C ASP A 102 -3.16 3.73 -1.62
N MET A 103 -3.21 4.75 -0.74
CA MET A 103 -4.36 5.67 -0.65
C MET A 103 -4.54 6.51 -1.91
N ARG A 104 -3.46 6.87 -2.58
CA ARG A 104 -3.51 7.55 -3.87
C ARG A 104 -4.05 6.63 -4.97
N GLU A 105 -3.61 5.37 -5.01
CA GLU A 105 -4.15 4.37 -5.94
C GLU A 105 -5.67 4.20 -5.75
N LEU A 106 -6.13 4.13 -4.50
CA LEU A 106 -7.56 4.13 -4.17
C LEU A 106 -8.27 5.41 -4.64
N SER A 107 -7.69 6.58 -4.36
CA SER A 107 -8.25 7.89 -4.76
C SER A 107 -8.42 8.01 -6.28
N ASP A 108 -7.47 7.49 -7.05
CA ASP A 108 -7.51 7.46 -8.51
C ASP A 108 -8.62 6.53 -9.02
N MET A 109 -8.78 5.35 -8.40
CA MET A 109 -9.88 4.43 -8.72
C MET A 109 -11.27 5.03 -8.50
N PHE A 110 -11.43 5.94 -7.54
CA PHE A 110 -12.69 6.63 -7.28
C PHE A 110 -12.86 7.96 -8.04
N GLY A 111 -11.96 8.28 -8.98
CA GLY A 111 -12.06 9.47 -9.83
C GLY A 111 -11.74 10.79 -9.10
N THR A 112 -11.11 10.72 -7.93
CA THR A 112 -10.63 11.88 -7.18
C THR A 112 -9.12 12.02 -7.40
N PRO A 113 -8.65 12.88 -8.34
CA PRO A 113 -7.23 13.00 -8.61
C PRO A 113 -6.51 13.56 -7.38
N SER A 114 -5.60 12.77 -6.81
CA SER A 114 -4.74 13.24 -5.72
C SER A 114 -3.66 14.15 -6.28
N SER A 115 -3.49 15.35 -5.71
CA SER A 115 -2.47 16.32 -6.15
C SER A 115 -1.09 15.65 -6.20
N ASN A 116 -0.37 15.83 -7.32
CA ASN A 116 0.93 15.22 -7.62
C ASN A 116 2.10 15.81 -6.80
N GLU A 117 1.81 16.73 -5.89
CA GLU A 117 2.81 17.64 -5.34
C GLU A 117 3.60 17.05 -4.17
N ASN A 118 3.08 16.01 -3.52
CA ASN A 118 3.81 15.30 -2.46
C ASN A 118 4.41 13.99 -2.99
N ARG A 119 5.70 14.03 -3.31
CA ARG A 119 6.55 12.85 -3.35
C ARG A 119 6.51 12.20 -1.96
N TYR A 120 5.91 11.01 -1.85
CA TYR A 120 5.96 10.27 -0.60
C TYR A 120 7.40 9.86 -0.28
N CYS A 121 7.71 9.95 1.00
CA CYS A 121 9.04 9.83 1.55
C CYS A 121 9.70 8.47 1.27
N GLY A 122 11.03 8.50 1.17
CA GLY A 122 11.87 7.32 1.19
C GLY A 122 13.20 7.73 1.81
N PHE A 123 13.59 7.05 2.87
CA PHE A 123 14.93 7.14 3.44
C PHE A 123 15.62 5.80 3.21
N THR A 124 16.92 5.81 2.95
CA THR A 124 17.75 4.63 3.19
C THR A 124 17.91 4.43 4.70
N LEU A 125 18.25 3.20 5.11
CA LEU A 125 18.49 2.92 6.53
C LEU A 125 19.60 3.81 7.11
N GLN A 126 20.61 4.18 6.30
CA GLN A 126 21.69 5.05 6.76
C GLN A 126 21.25 6.52 6.86
N GLU A 127 20.53 7.04 5.86
CA GLU A 127 19.98 8.41 5.95
C GLU A 127 19.03 8.57 7.13
N PHE A 128 18.21 7.55 7.42
CA PHE A 128 17.31 7.56 8.56
C PHE A 128 18.08 7.54 9.88
N LYS A 129 19.10 6.68 10.01
CA LYS A 129 19.99 6.64 11.18
C LYS A 129 20.65 8.00 11.40
N ASP A 130 21.24 8.58 10.35
CA ASP A 130 21.90 9.88 10.43
C ASP A 130 20.92 10.97 10.85
N GLN A 131 19.69 10.97 10.32
CA GLN A 131 18.66 11.94 10.70
C GLN A 131 18.23 11.79 12.16
N VAL A 132 18.01 10.57 12.65
CA VAL A 132 17.62 10.29 14.04
C VAL A 132 18.73 10.71 15.01
N PHE A 133 19.99 10.33 14.72
CA PHE A 133 21.12 10.65 15.61
C PHE A 133 21.54 12.14 15.54
N ASN A 134 21.39 12.80 14.39
CA ASN A 134 21.59 14.25 14.26
C ASN A 134 20.45 15.06 14.90
N THR A 135 19.23 14.51 14.97
CA THR A 135 18.12 15.15 15.68
C THR A 135 18.30 15.01 17.19
N SER A 136 18.77 13.85 17.66
CA SER A 136 19.04 13.61 19.10
C SER A 136 20.01 14.63 19.70
N SER A 137 21.03 15.04 18.96
CA SER A 137 22.00 16.06 19.39
C SER A 137 21.46 17.50 19.47
N LYS A 138 20.20 17.73 19.05
CA LYS A 138 19.52 19.03 19.12
C LYS A 138 18.41 19.07 20.16
N VAL A 139 18.17 17.98 20.89
CA VAL A 139 17.13 17.91 21.92
C VAL A 139 17.60 18.67 23.16
N ASP A 140 16.82 19.66 23.60
CA ASP A 140 17.05 20.33 24.89
C ASP A 140 16.53 19.45 26.02
N CYS A 141 17.46 18.71 26.63
CA CYS A 141 17.19 17.77 27.71
C CYS A 141 17.00 18.46 29.08
N SER A 142 17.25 19.77 29.17
CA SER A 142 17.24 20.53 30.42
C SER A 142 15.85 20.68 31.05
N ASN A 143 14.79 20.46 30.26
CA ASN A 143 13.39 20.63 30.66
C ASN A 143 12.60 19.31 30.76
N LEU A 144 13.26 18.16 30.60
CA LEU A 144 12.62 16.85 30.79
C LEU A 144 12.76 16.38 32.24
N ASP A 145 11.65 15.93 32.82
CA ASP A 145 11.62 15.30 34.15
C ASP A 145 12.17 13.86 34.04
N MET A 146 13.49 13.75 33.96
CA MET A 146 14.21 12.48 33.84
C MET A 146 15.23 12.28 34.98
N PRO A 147 15.56 11.03 35.33
CA PRO A 147 16.61 10.74 36.31
C PRO A 147 17.95 11.35 35.88
N SER A 148 18.74 11.85 36.83
CA SER A 148 20.00 12.57 36.57
C SER A 148 21.02 11.78 35.74
N GLU A 149 20.99 10.45 35.81
CA GLU A 149 21.84 9.56 35.00
C GLU A 149 21.48 9.62 33.51
N MET A 150 20.20 9.71 33.18
CA MET A 150 19.74 9.79 31.78
C MET A 150 19.92 11.18 31.18
N VAL A 151 19.88 12.23 32.02
CA VAL A 151 20.13 13.62 31.59
C VAL A 151 21.57 13.78 31.07
N GLU A 152 22.54 13.04 31.62
CA GLU A 152 23.94 13.11 31.19
C GLU A 152 24.19 12.42 29.83
N GLU A 153 23.40 11.42 29.48
CA GLU A 153 23.44 10.75 28.17
C GLU A 153 22.50 11.38 27.14
N CYS A 154 21.54 12.18 27.58
CA CYS A 154 20.63 12.90 26.70
C CYS A 154 21.36 13.97 25.87
N GLY A 155 21.10 13.99 24.57
CA GLY A 155 21.76 14.92 23.64
C GLY A 155 23.15 14.48 23.16
N LYS A 156 23.74 13.43 23.74
CA LYS A 156 24.95 12.82 23.20
C LYS A 156 24.54 11.81 22.12
N PRO A 157 25.16 11.85 20.92
CA PRO A 157 24.96 10.77 19.95
C PRO A 157 25.38 9.45 20.61
N PRO A 158 24.59 8.37 20.47
CA PRO A 158 24.93 7.11 21.10
C PRO A 158 26.29 6.63 20.59
N ALA A 159 27.16 6.22 21.52
CA ALA A 159 28.46 5.67 21.20
C ALA A 159 28.29 4.28 20.58
N ILE A 160 28.02 4.22 19.27
CA ILE A 160 28.07 2.98 18.50
C ILE A 160 29.56 2.71 18.26
N GLN A 161 30.18 1.84 19.07
CA GLN A 161 31.46 1.26 18.71
C GLN A 161 31.25 0.48 17.39
N ARG A 162 31.81 0.98 16.29
CA ARG A 162 31.76 0.32 14.99
C ARG A 162 32.64 -0.94 15.05
N GLU A 163 32.07 -2.04 15.50
CA GLU A 163 32.60 -3.37 15.20
C GLU A 163 31.58 -4.07 14.29
N LEU A 164 31.40 -3.52 13.09
CA LEU A 164 31.00 -4.36 11.96
C LEU A 164 32.26 -5.14 11.58
N PRO A 165 32.27 -6.48 11.55
CA PRO A 165 33.39 -7.21 10.99
C PRO A 165 33.50 -6.81 9.52
N GLU A 166 34.66 -6.28 9.15
CA GLU A 166 34.98 -5.90 7.78
C GLU A 166 34.92 -7.14 6.89
N ASP A 167 34.41 -6.95 5.67
CA ASP A 167 34.47 -7.89 4.57
C ASP A 167 35.90 -8.45 4.42
N GLU A 168 36.10 -9.73 4.74
CA GLU A 168 37.30 -10.46 4.33
C GLU A 168 37.13 -10.88 2.87
N PRO A 169 38.03 -10.46 1.94
CA PRO A 169 38.00 -10.89 0.56
C PRO A 169 38.45 -12.36 0.50
N GLY A 170 37.62 -13.21 -0.09
CA GLY A 170 37.97 -14.61 -0.28
C GLY A 170 39.22 -14.79 -1.14
N ASP A 171 40.19 -15.55 -0.65
CA ASP A 171 40.72 -16.68 -1.41
C ASP A 171 41.55 -17.67 -0.57
N ALA A 172 41.51 -18.92 -1.01
CA ALA A 172 42.41 -20.03 -0.70
C ALA A 172 42.46 -20.60 0.73
N LEU A 173 41.73 -21.71 0.95
CA LEU A 173 42.31 -23.05 1.25
C LEU A 173 41.20 -24.07 1.62
N LEU A 174 40.58 -24.68 0.61
CA LEU A 174 40.09 -26.06 0.72
C LEU A 174 40.74 -26.89 -0.38
N ARG A 175 41.84 -27.58 -0.03
CA ARG A 175 42.23 -28.80 -0.72
C ARG A 175 41.51 -30.00 -0.06
N PRO A 176 41.09 -31.00 -0.85
CA PRO A 176 40.27 -32.09 -0.37
C PRO A 176 41.11 -33.08 0.44
N GLN A 177 40.56 -33.59 1.55
CA GLN A 177 41.02 -34.84 2.13
C GLN A 177 39.87 -35.86 2.10
N LYS A 178 40.04 -36.84 1.21
CA LYS A 178 39.59 -38.23 1.36
C LYS A 178 40.77 -39.10 0.92
N PRO A 179 41.01 -40.28 1.53
CA PRO A 179 40.03 -41.36 1.67
C PRO A 179 39.53 -41.61 3.09
#